data_AF-A0A6G6XCS5-F1
#
_entry.id   AF-A0A6G6XCS5-F1
#
_cell.length_a   1.000
_cell.length_b   1.000
_cell.length_c   1.000
_cell.angle_alpha   90.00
_cell.angle_beta   90.00
_cell.angle_gamma   90.00
#
_symmetry.space_group_name_H-M   'P 1'
#
loop_
_entity.id
_entity.type
_entity.pdbx_description
1 polymer ?
#
loop_
_entity_poly.entity_id
_entity_poly.type
_entity_poly.pdbx_seq_one_letter_code
_entity_poly.pdbx_strand_id
1 'polypeptide(L)'
;MTTPRRQTATGKCYGGCAFTRGKLYHLLRNPIYAGDIAHKGKTYPGNHPAIIPREEWDEVQQQLTENVRGTRTAREASSAMLAGKLFDQAGEALIPVHTSKPCTGGGTATRRRYRYYVSKSAHHDATSSMHDSMRIPAREIEQAVASELAKALADPLALARQLKLAIAPAQYARVTSRLDQLRTELGHLRRSSIKSLVDHVMIHPDRIELLISAHALAEMLDLNLCPDAPATIRHMANIRLTRSGHSLRLVDDSGIAAGSRAADPTLLRLLAQAHQWWGILSRGEVDATRLANQGGVSVSWITRVARLAFLSPQVVEAILAGKAPTSLDGKALLATGAITPSWNEQARRMLAPT
;
A
#
# COMPACT_ATOMS: atom_id res chain seq x y z
N MET A 1 -0.18 34.34 0.22
CA MET A 1 1.24 34.66 0.52
C MET A 1 2.15 33.55 0.01
N THR A 2 3.21 33.88 -0.73
CA THR A 2 4.21 32.94 -1.23
C THR A 2 5.58 33.22 -0.60
N THR A 3 6.37 32.18 -0.37
CA THR A 3 7.74 32.34 0.13
C THR A 3 8.61 33.10 -0.90
N PRO A 4 9.56 33.95 -0.47
CA PRO A 4 10.45 34.67 -1.39
C PRO A 4 11.26 33.69 -2.24
N ARG A 5 11.38 34.00 -3.53
CA ARG A 5 12.23 33.23 -4.46
C ARG A 5 13.69 33.59 -4.21
N ARG A 6 14.53 32.57 -4.09
CA ARG A 6 15.99 32.70 -3.91
C ARG A 6 16.69 31.76 -4.88
N GLN A 7 17.87 32.15 -5.32
CA GLN A 7 18.70 31.36 -6.21
C GLN A 7 20.03 31.09 -5.51
N THR A 8 20.49 29.84 -5.50
CA THR A 8 21.85 29.52 -5.03
C THR A 8 22.89 29.98 -6.04
N ALA A 9 24.15 30.12 -5.62
CA ALA A 9 25.28 30.39 -6.52
C ALA A 9 25.43 29.34 -7.65
N THR A 10 24.90 28.13 -7.44
CA THR A 10 24.83 27.03 -8.43
C THR A 10 23.60 27.10 -9.36
N GLY A 11 22.84 28.20 -9.35
CA GLY A 11 21.70 28.43 -10.23
C GLY A 11 20.39 27.75 -9.81
N LYS A 12 20.36 27.03 -8.69
CA LYS A 12 19.16 26.31 -8.22
C LYS A 12 18.19 27.28 -7.54
N CYS A 13 17.03 27.47 -8.15
CA CYS A 13 15.95 28.28 -7.58
C CYS A 13 15.18 27.51 -6.49
N TYR A 14 14.95 28.14 -5.35
CA TYR A 14 14.09 27.64 -4.27
C TYR A 14 13.23 28.78 -3.71
N GLY A 15 12.07 28.45 -3.14
CA GLY A 15 11.05 29.45 -2.77
C GLY A 15 10.01 29.67 -3.87
N GLY A 16 9.13 30.66 -3.71
CA GLY A 16 7.98 30.90 -4.61
C GLY A 16 6.77 29.99 -4.38
N CYS A 17 6.81 29.09 -3.40
CA CYS A 17 5.67 28.24 -3.02
C CYS A 17 4.75 28.94 -2.01
N ALA A 18 3.49 28.50 -1.91
CA ALA A 18 2.61 28.92 -0.82
C ALA A 18 3.22 28.63 0.56
N PHE A 19 2.95 29.47 1.55
CA PHE A 19 3.35 29.20 2.94
C PHE A 19 2.70 27.90 3.41
N THR A 20 3.51 26.96 3.88
CA THR A 20 3.02 25.74 4.51
C THR A 20 2.80 25.98 6.00
N ARG A 21 1.93 25.20 6.62
CA ARG A 21 1.66 25.29 8.07
C ARG A 21 2.96 25.26 8.89
N GLY A 22 3.86 24.31 8.63
CA GLY A 22 5.13 24.23 9.35
C GLY A 22 5.99 25.49 9.25
N LYS A 23 5.99 26.17 8.10
CA LYS A 23 6.71 27.43 7.92
C LYS A 23 6.08 28.57 8.72
N LEU A 24 4.74 28.61 8.80
CA LEU A 24 4.03 29.58 9.63
C LEU A 24 4.33 29.36 11.11
N TYR A 25 4.29 28.12 11.59
CA TYR A 25 4.65 27.80 12.98
C TYR A 25 6.10 28.15 13.30
N HIS A 26 7.03 27.91 12.37
CA HIS A 26 8.42 28.30 12.54
C HIS A 26 8.58 29.82 12.62
N LEU A 27 7.84 30.59 11.82
CA LEU A 27 7.84 32.05 11.86
C LEU A 27 7.30 32.55 13.22
N LEU A 28 6.12 32.06 13.61
CA LEU A 28 5.43 32.51 14.82
C LEU A 28 6.15 32.11 16.12
N ARG A 29 6.92 31.01 16.12
CA ARG A 29 7.73 30.59 17.28
C ARG A 29 9.12 31.22 17.35
N ASN A 30 9.53 31.98 16.33
CA ASN A 30 10.88 32.51 16.30
C ASN A 30 11.00 33.73 17.24
N PRO A 31 11.80 33.65 18.32
CA PRO A 31 11.93 34.72 19.30
C PRO A 31 12.64 35.97 18.73
N ILE A 32 13.25 35.86 17.54
CA ILE A 32 13.89 36.99 16.84
C ILE A 32 12.92 38.14 16.60
N TYR A 33 11.63 37.86 16.38
CA TYR A 33 10.63 38.90 16.11
C TYR A 33 10.33 39.76 17.32
N ALA A 34 10.64 39.28 18.51
CA ALA A 34 10.39 40.00 19.76
C ALA A 34 11.72 40.40 20.44
N GLY A 35 12.80 40.51 19.66
CA GLY A 35 14.08 41.08 20.10
C GLY A 35 15.08 40.08 20.69
N ASP A 36 14.79 38.78 20.70
CA ASP A 36 15.66 37.78 21.34
C ASP A 36 16.35 36.84 20.33
N ILE A 37 17.42 36.19 20.77
CA ILE A 37 18.18 35.21 19.99
C ILE A 37 18.19 33.87 20.72
N ALA A 38 17.73 32.81 20.04
CA ALA A 38 17.82 31.46 20.54
C ALA A 38 19.17 30.82 20.22
N HIS A 39 19.88 30.31 21.23
CA HIS A 39 21.12 29.56 21.07
C HIS A 39 21.16 28.35 22.02
N LYS A 40 21.40 27.15 21.45
CA LYS A 40 21.51 25.86 22.20
C LYS A 40 20.39 25.64 23.22
N GLY A 41 19.15 25.96 22.84
CA GLY A 41 17.97 25.75 23.69
C GLY A 41 17.75 26.82 24.77
N LYS A 42 18.56 27.88 24.80
CA LYS A 42 18.36 29.05 25.67
C LYS A 42 18.07 30.29 24.83
N THR A 43 17.29 31.21 25.37
CA THR A 43 16.91 32.47 24.73
C THR A 43 17.64 33.62 25.42
N TYR A 44 18.25 34.50 24.65
CA TYR A 44 19.04 35.65 25.12
C TYR A 44 18.51 36.95 24.50
N PRO A 45 18.62 38.09 25.19
CA PRO A 45 18.29 39.38 24.59
C PRO A 45 19.22 39.66 23.40
N GLY A 46 18.63 40.00 22.26
CA GLY A 46 19.35 40.41 21.05
C GLY A 46 19.65 41.91 21.05
N ASN A 47 20.61 42.31 20.21
CA ASN A 47 20.97 43.72 20.03
C ASN A 47 20.09 44.44 19.01
N HIS A 48 19.03 43.80 18.50
CA HIS A 48 18.13 44.33 17.49
C HIS A 48 16.79 44.74 18.13
N PRO A 49 16.15 45.81 17.64
CA PRO A 49 14.83 46.19 18.13
C PRO A 49 13.81 45.09 17.81
N ALA A 50 12.89 44.86 18.74
CA ALA A 50 11.77 43.96 18.53
C ALA A 50 10.86 44.47 17.39
N ILE A 51 10.42 43.56 16.53
CA ILE A 51 9.45 43.84 15.46
C ILE A 51 8.02 43.76 16.02
N ILE A 52 7.79 42.88 17.00
CA ILE A 52 6.52 42.66 17.68
C ILE A 52 6.71 42.94 19.17
N PRO A 53 5.80 43.67 19.84
CA PRO A 53 5.82 43.85 21.30
C PRO A 53 5.84 42.51 22.05
N ARG A 54 6.46 42.49 23.24
CA ARG A 54 6.60 41.23 23.97
C ARG A 54 5.27 40.64 24.43
N GLU A 55 4.36 41.50 24.88
CA GLU A 55 3.01 41.12 25.31
C GLU A 55 2.27 40.37 24.20
N GLU A 56 2.26 40.91 22.97
CA GLU A 56 1.64 40.25 21.81
C GLU A 56 2.34 38.93 21.43
N TRP A 57 3.67 38.86 21.53
CA TRP A 57 4.41 37.63 21.26
C TRP A 57 4.09 36.53 22.27
N ASP A 58 4.00 36.89 23.56
CA ASP A 58 3.70 35.97 24.66
C ASP A 58 2.26 35.43 24.53
N GLU A 59 1.29 36.28 24.19
CA GLU A 59 -0.09 35.86 23.90
C GLU A 59 -0.14 34.85 22.74
N VAL A 60 0.60 35.10 21.65
CA VAL A 60 0.67 34.16 20.52
C VAL A 60 1.32 32.84 20.95
N GLN A 61 2.39 32.85 21.76
CA GLN A 61 2.98 31.61 22.26
C GLN A 61 2.04 30.84 23.18
N GLN A 62 1.29 31.54 24.03
CA GLN A 62 0.28 30.94 24.89
C GLN A 62 -0.81 30.27 24.05
N GLN A 63 -1.39 30.98 23.08
CA GLN A 63 -2.37 30.42 22.15
C GLN A 63 -1.80 29.21 21.37
N LEU A 64 -0.55 29.29 20.90
CA LEU A 64 0.08 28.16 20.22
C LEU A 64 0.29 26.96 21.14
N THR A 65 0.52 27.17 22.43
CA THR A 65 0.74 26.13 23.45
C THR A 65 -0.58 25.49 23.89
N GLU A 66 -1.62 26.29 24.09
CA GLU A 66 -2.98 25.82 24.40
C GLU A 66 -3.55 25.00 23.23
N ASN A 67 -3.33 25.45 21.99
CA ASN A 67 -3.72 24.73 20.78
C ASN A 67 -2.91 23.44 20.51
N VAL A 68 -1.84 23.15 21.26
CA VAL A 68 -1.18 21.82 21.20
C VAL A 68 -2.13 20.72 21.68
N ARG A 69 -3.08 21.06 22.57
CA ARG A 69 -4.11 20.15 23.10
C ARG A 69 -5.41 20.19 22.30
N GLY A 70 -5.43 20.85 21.14
CA GLY A 70 -6.61 20.92 20.29
C GLY A 70 -7.13 19.52 19.96
N THR A 71 -8.38 19.26 20.35
CA THR A 71 -9.18 18.12 19.93
C THR A 71 -8.92 17.88 18.46
N ARG A 72 -8.32 16.73 18.13
CA ARG A 72 -8.25 16.24 16.76
C ARG A 72 -9.69 16.18 16.26
N THR A 73 -10.15 17.22 15.60
CA THR A 73 -11.31 17.12 14.71
C THR A 73 -10.99 15.94 13.82
N ALA A 74 -11.79 14.89 13.96
CA ALA A 74 -11.60 13.64 13.28
C ALA A 74 -11.36 13.99 11.81
N ARG A 75 -10.13 13.82 11.33
CA ARG A 75 -9.84 13.88 9.89
C ARG A 75 -10.92 13.02 9.25
N GLU A 76 -11.55 13.54 8.19
CA GLU A 76 -12.51 12.79 7.36
C GLU A 76 -12.15 11.31 7.40
N ALA A 77 -13.11 10.49 7.86
CA ALA A 77 -12.91 9.07 8.09
C ALA A 77 -12.07 8.51 6.92
N SER A 78 -10.85 8.09 7.24
CA SER A 78 -9.87 7.71 6.22
C SER A 78 -10.55 6.81 5.20
N SER A 79 -10.46 7.16 3.92
CA SER A 79 -11.01 6.35 2.82
C SER A 79 -10.38 4.95 2.70
N ALA A 80 -9.50 4.56 3.63
CA ALA A 80 -8.85 3.26 3.66
C ALA A 80 -9.72 2.25 4.41
N MET A 81 -9.90 1.06 3.84
CA MET A 81 -10.92 0.11 4.29
C MET A 81 -10.64 -0.44 5.69
N LEU A 82 -9.36 -0.64 6.01
CA LEU A 82 -8.88 -1.22 7.26
C LEU A 82 -8.29 -0.16 8.21
N ALA A 83 -8.70 1.11 8.06
CA ALA A 83 -8.22 2.17 8.94
C ALA A 83 -8.59 1.87 10.41
N GLY A 84 -7.58 1.81 11.28
CA GLY A 84 -7.75 1.50 12.71
C GLY A 84 -8.02 0.02 13.02
N LYS A 85 -7.88 -0.87 12.03
CA LYS A 85 -8.12 -2.32 12.20
C LYS A 85 -6.88 -3.18 11.96
N LEU A 86 -5.78 -2.60 11.50
CA LEU A 86 -4.53 -3.32 11.23
C LEU A 86 -3.51 -3.07 12.33
N PHE A 87 -2.90 -4.15 12.80
CA PHE A 87 -1.90 -4.16 13.85
C PHE A 87 -0.77 -5.12 13.47
N ASP A 88 0.44 -4.84 13.92
CA ASP A 88 1.56 -5.77 13.76
C ASP A 88 1.63 -6.78 14.92
N GLN A 89 2.60 -7.70 14.86
CA GLN A 89 2.83 -8.70 15.90
C GLN A 89 3.14 -8.12 17.29
N ALA A 90 3.61 -6.86 17.38
CA ALA A 90 3.88 -6.17 18.63
C ALA A 90 2.65 -5.39 19.16
N GLY A 91 1.53 -5.43 18.44
CA GLY A 91 0.31 -4.69 18.76
C GLY A 91 0.35 -3.23 18.31
N GLU A 92 1.34 -2.82 17.51
CA GLU A 92 1.41 -1.48 16.97
C GLU A 92 0.40 -1.29 15.83
N ALA A 93 -0.44 -0.27 15.91
CA ALA A 93 -1.41 0.03 14.87
C ALA A 93 -0.75 0.55 13.58
N LEU A 94 -1.13 -0.01 12.43
CA LEU A 94 -0.73 0.49 11.12
C LEU A 94 -1.67 1.59 10.64
N ILE A 95 -1.09 2.69 10.18
CA ILE A 95 -1.80 3.90 9.76
C ILE A 95 -1.85 3.97 8.22
N PRO A 96 -3.02 4.27 7.62
CA PRO A 96 -3.13 4.46 6.19
C PRO A 96 -2.44 5.76 5.75
N VAL A 97 -1.53 5.63 4.79
CA VAL A 97 -0.83 6.73 4.11
C VAL A 97 -1.06 6.69 2.62
N HIS A 98 -0.83 7.83 1.97
CA HIS A 98 -0.77 7.86 0.52
C HIS A 98 0.32 8.81 0.04
N THR A 99 0.90 8.45 -1.10
CA THR A 99 1.73 9.36 -1.90
C THR A 99 1.11 9.50 -3.28
N SER A 100 1.38 10.61 -3.95
CA SER A 100 0.85 10.85 -5.28
C SER A 100 1.98 11.26 -6.21
N LYS A 101 2.15 10.53 -7.31
CA LYS A 101 3.16 10.80 -8.31
C LYS A 101 2.48 11.33 -9.58
N PRO A 102 2.99 12.42 -10.19
CA PRO A 102 2.57 12.80 -11.53
C PRO A 102 2.97 11.68 -12.51
N CYS A 103 2.03 11.31 -13.38
CA CYS A 103 2.26 10.38 -14.47
C CYS A 103 1.99 11.11 -15.77
N THR A 104 3.01 11.19 -16.61
CA THR A 104 2.91 11.68 -17.98
C THR A 104 2.60 10.49 -18.90
N GLY A 105 1.38 10.46 -19.41
CA GLY A 105 0.96 9.53 -20.46
C GLY A 105 -0.13 10.19 -21.29
N GLY A 106 0.08 10.30 -22.61
CA GLY A 106 -0.92 10.84 -23.54
C GLY A 106 -1.19 12.36 -23.41
N GLY A 107 -0.18 13.19 -23.14
CA GLY A 107 -0.30 14.66 -23.12
C GLY A 107 -1.09 15.25 -21.95
N THR A 108 -1.77 14.42 -21.13
CA THR A 108 -2.58 14.87 -20.00
C THR A 108 -1.90 14.50 -18.69
N ALA A 109 -1.60 15.50 -17.84
CA ALA A 109 -0.96 15.28 -16.55
C ALA A 109 -1.92 14.61 -15.56
N THR A 110 -1.87 13.27 -15.46
CA THR A 110 -2.70 12.52 -14.51
C THR A 110 -1.89 12.21 -13.25
N ARG A 111 -2.50 12.35 -12.06
CA ARG A 111 -1.83 12.10 -10.78
C ARG A 111 -2.19 10.71 -10.25
N ARG A 112 -1.24 9.77 -10.27
CA ARG A 112 -1.44 8.42 -9.73
C ARG A 112 -1.22 8.41 -8.22
N ARG A 113 -2.22 7.97 -7.47
CA ARG A 113 -2.18 7.85 -6.00
C ARG A 113 -1.81 6.42 -5.59
N TYR A 114 -0.79 6.29 -4.76
CA TYR A 114 -0.36 5.04 -4.15
C TYR A 114 -0.72 5.06 -2.67
N ARG A 115 -1.37 4.00 -2.18
CA ARG A 115 -1.86 3.87 -0.81
C ARG A 115 -1.11 2.75 -0.09
N TYR A 116 -0.73 3.00 1.16
CA TYR A 116 -0.01 2.04 1.99
C TYR A 116 -0.53 2.06 3.43
N TYR A 117 -0.30 1.00 4.17
CA TYR A 117 -0.36 0.96 5.63
C TYR A 117 1.06 0.97 6.16
N VAL A 118 1.37 1.85 7.11
CA VAL A 118 2.69 1.96 7.73
C VAL A 118 2.61 1.86 9.24
N SER A 119 3.63 1.29 9.89
CA SER A 119 3.74 1.37 11.35
C SER A 119 3.77 2.83 11.80
N LYS A 120 3.18 3.12 12.97
CA LYS A 120 3.04 4.47 13.51
C LYS A 120 4.39 5.08 13.92
N SER A 121 5.32 4.23 14.36
CA SER A 121 6.73 4.47 14.70
C SER A 121 7.52 4.99 13.49
N ALA A 122 7.36 4.33 12.32
CA ALA A 122 7.90 4.77 11.04
C ALA A 122 7.37 6.13 10.55
N HIS A 123 6.28 6.60 11.16
CA HIS A 123 5.55 7.78 10.74
C HIS A 123 5.95 9.05 11.50
N HIS A 124 6.54 8.91 12.69
CA HIS A 124 6.93 10.03 13.56
C HIS A 124 8.45 10.19 13.70
N ASP A 125 9.23 9.11 13.62
CA ASP A 125 10.68 9.18 13.75
C ASP A 125 11.41 8.81 12.46
N ALA A 126 12.13 9.79 11.90
CA ALA A 126 13.05 9.60 10.79
C ALA A 126 14.36 8.86 11.19
N THR A 127 14.48 8.52 12.48
CA THR A 127 15.72 8.01 13.11
C THR A 127 15.60 6.56 13.58
N SER A 128 14.41 5.94 13.50
CA SER A 128 14.26 4.52 13.82
C SER A 128 14.90 3.68 12.72
N SER A 129 15.69 2.68 13.12
CA SER A 129 16.49 1.84 12.24
C SER A 129 15.68 1.30 11.05
N MET A 130 16.33 1.17 9.89
CA MET A 130 15.76 0.70 8.62
C MET A 130 15.08 -0.69 8.68
N HIS A 131 15.09 -1.36 9.84
CA HIS A 131 14.66 -2.73 10.03
C HIS A 131 13.24 -2.90 10.59
N ASP A 132 12.57 -1.85 11.10
CA ASP A 132 11.28 -2.01 11.82
C ASP A 132 10.11 -1.17 11.25
N SER A 133 10.31 -0.48 10.13
CA SER A 133 9.25 0.29 9.47
C SER A 133 8.48 -0.56 8.47
N MET A 134 7.45 -1.27 8.95
CA MET A 134 6.57 -2.04 8.07
C MET A 134 5.79 -1.10 7.15
N ARG A 135 5.89 -1.28 5.82
CA ARG A 135 5.09 -0.56 4.82
C ARG A 135 4.45 -1.54 3.84
N ILE A 136 3.13 -1.70 3.94
CA ILE A 136 2.37 -2.67 3.15
C ILE A 136 1.49 -1.94 2.12
N PRO A 137 1.49 -2.33 0.84
CA PRO A 137 0.57 -1.80 -0.16
C PRO A 137 -0.89 -2.02 0.26
N ALA A 138 -1.67 -0.94 0.36
CA ALA A 138 -3.05 -1.03 0.87
C ALA A 138 -3.91 -1.98 0.04
N ARG A 139 -3.78 -1.94 -1.29
CA ARG A 139 -4.54 -2.81 -2.20
C ARG A 139 -4.29 -4.29 -1.94
N GLU A 140 -3.03 -4.68 -1.69
CA GLU A 140 -2.68 -6.09 -1.50
C GLU A 140 -3.24 -6.62 -0.17
N ILE A 141 -3.05 -5.90 0.94
CA ILE A 141 -3.60 -6.32 2.24
C ILE A 141 -5.13 -6.29 2.25
N GLU A 142 -5.74 -5.27 1.66
CA GLU A 142 -7.19 -5.17 1.55
C GLU A 142 -7.79 -6.34 0.76
N GLN A 143 -7.14 -6.76 -0.33
CA GLN A 143 -7.53 -7.91 -1.13
C GLN A 143 -7.29 -9.24 -0.41
N ALA A 144 -6.15 -9.40 0.26
CA ALA A 144 -5.85 -10.59 1.04
C ALA A 144 -6.87 -10.78 2.17
N VAL A 145 -7.16 -9.73 2.94
CA VAL A 145 -8.17 -9.74 4.00
C VAL A 145 -9.55 -10.09 3.44
N ALA A 146 -9.98 -9.47 2.34
CA ALA A 146 -11.28 -9.77 1.74
C ALA A 146 -11.38 -11.23 1.27
N SER A 147 -10.31 -11.76 0.66
CA SER A 147 -10.23 -13.15 0.22
C SER A 147 -10.29 -14.13 1.40
N GLU A 148 -9.52 -13.87 2.46
CA GLU A 148 -9.51 -14.73 3.65
C GLU A 148 -10.81 -14.67 4.43
N LEU A 149 -11.46 -13.50 4.53
CA LEU A 149 -12.82 -13.40 5.06
C LEU A 149 -13.79 -14.26 4.24
N ALA A 150 -13.74 -14.19 2.90
CA ALA A 150 -14.61 -14.98 2.04
C ALA A 150 -14.37 -16.50 2.17
N LYS A 151 -13.14 -16.93 2.51
CA LYS A 151 -12.82 -18.32 2.85
C LYS A 151 -13.35 -18.71 4.23
N ALA A 152 -13.18 -17.85 5.24
CA ALA A 152 -13.72 -18.07 6.58
C ALA A 152 -15.25 -18.22 6.55
N LEU A 153 -15.92 -17.52 5.63
CA LEU A 153 -17.37 -17.59 5.43
C LEU A 153 -17.85 -18.74 4.53
N ALA A 154 -16.94 -19.58 4.01
CA ALA A 154 -17.30 -20.62 3.03
C ALA A 154 -17.99 -21.84 3.64
N ASP A 155 -17.84 -22.09 4.95
CA ASP A 155 -18.45 -23.21 5.67
C ASP A 155 -19.44 -22.69 6.74
N PRO A 156 -20.75 -22.64 6.41
CA PRO A 156 -21.80 -22.18 7.33
C PRO A 156 -21.90 -23.02 8.61
N LEU A 157 -21.62 -24.32 8.54
CA LEU A 157 -21.72 -25.22 9.70
C LEU A 157 -20.54 -25.01 10.65
N ALA A 158 -19.34 -24.86 10.12
CA ALA A 158 -18.17 -24.51 10.92
C ALA A 158 -18.35 -23.16 11.63
N LEU A 159 -18.88 -22.16 10.93
CA LEU A 159 -19.23 -20.86 11.50
C LEU A 159 -20.27 -20.97 12.61
N ALA A 160 -21.37 -21.69 12.35
CA ALA A 160 -22.44 -21.87 13.33
C ALA A 160 -21.92 -22.49 14.62
N ARG A 161 -21.03 -23.48 14.50
CA ARG A 161 -20.37 -24.12 15.64
C ARG A 161 -19.45 -23.17 16.41
N GLN A 162 -18.62 -22.38 15.70
CA GLN A 162 -17.69 -21.44 16.33
C GLN A 162 -18.41 -20.29 17.05
N LEU A 163 -19.49 -19.78 16.46
CA LEU A 163 -20.28 -18.68 17.00
C LEU A 163 -21.38 -19.12 17.96
N LYS A 164 -21.58 -20.43 18.12
CA LYS A 164 -22.74 -21.00 18.82
C LYS A 164 -24.06 -20.39 18.31
N LEU A 165 -24.19 -20.23 16.99
CA LEU A 165 -25.43 -19.74 16.38
C LEU A 165 -26.47 -20.85 16.42
N ALA A 166 -27.64 -20.54 16.95
CA ALA A 166 -28.81 -21.40 16.80
C ALA A 166 -29.38 -21.19 15.39
N ILE A 167 -29.10 -22.14 14.48
CA ILE A 167 -29.68 -22.13 13.13
C ILE A 167 -30.75 -23.21 13.08
N ALA A 168 -32.02 -22.78 13.00
CA ALA A 168 -33.10 -23.73 12.75
C ALA A 168 -32.98 -24.32 11.33
N PRO A 169 -33.40 -25.58 11.09
CA PRO A 169 -33.34 -26.19 9.76
C PRO A 169 -34.00 -25.33 8.66
N ALA A 170 -35.10 -24.66 8.98
CA ALA A 170 -35.79 -23.74 8.08
C ALA A 170 -34.97 -22.50 7.68
N GLN A 171 -34.02 -22.08 8.52
CA GLN A 171 -33.17 -20.91 8.27
C GLN A 171 -31.89 -21.25 7.48
N TYR A 172 -31.52 -22.53 7.39
CA TYR A 172 -30.25 -22.96 6.81
C TYR A 172 -30.07 -22.50 5.34
N ALA A 173 -31.09 -22.68 4.51
CA ALA A 173 -31.08 -22.25 3.11
C ALA A 173 -30.94 -20.71 2.96
N ARG A 174 -31.55 -19.95 3.89
CA ARG A 174 -31.45 -18.48 3.91
C ARG A 174 -30.03 -18.03 4.30
N VAL A 175 -29.47 -18.64 5.35
CA VAL A 175 -28.14 -18.30 5.86
C VAL A 175 -27.05 -18.62 4.84
N THR A 176 -27.10 -19.80 4.23
CA THR A 176 -26.17 -20.20 3.15
C THR A 176 -26.22 -19.22 1.97
N SER A 177 -27.42 -18.90 1.46
CA SER A 177 -27.59 -17.91 0.40
C SER A 177 -27.04 -16.53 0.78
N ARG A 178 -27.28 -16.09 2.02
CA ARG A 178 -26.78 -14.81 2.50
C ARG A 178 -25.25 -14.79 2.62
N LEU A 179 -24.64 -15.88 3.09
CA LEU A 179 -23.18 -16.03 3.13
C LEU A 179 -22.58 -15.95 1.72
N ASP A 180 -23.20 -16.58 0.72
CA ASP A 180 -22.73 -16.48 -0.67
C ASP A 180 -22.84 -15.06 -1.25
N GLN A 181 -23.91 -14.34 -0.91
CA GLN A 181 -24.02 -12.91 -1.24
C GLN A 181 -22.90 -12.10 -0.58
N LEU A 182 -22.66 -12.30 0.72
CA LEU A 182 -21.58 -11.62 1.45
C LEU A 182 -20.22 -11.93 0.83
N ARG A 183 -19.94 -13.19 0.49
CA ARG A 183 -18.69 -13.59 -0.18
C ARG A 183 -18.51 -12.88 -1.52
N THR A 184 -19.60 -12.69 -2.27
CA THR A 184 -19.59 -11.92 -3.52
C THR A 184 -19.28 -10.44 -3.27
N GLU A 185 -19.89 -9.83 -2.25
CA GLU A 185 -19.60 -8.45 -1.84
C GLU A 185 -18.14 -8.25 -1.40
N LEU A 186 -17.60 -9.20 -0.64
CA LEU A 186 -16.19 -9.23 -0.23
C LEU A 186 -15.27 -9.33 -1.46
N GLY A 187 -15.60 -10.16 -2.45
CA GLY A 187 -14.88 -10.27 -3.72
C GLY A 187 -14.85 -8.96 -4.52
N HIS A 188 -15.91 -8.15 -4.42
CA HIS A 188 -15.97 -6.80 -5.00
C HIS A 188 -15.34 -5.71 -4.13
N LEU A 189 -14.72 -6.07 -3.00
CA LEU A 189 -14.11 -5.14 -2.04
C LEU A 189 -15.10 -4.09 -1.51
N ARG A 190 -16.36 -4.49 -1.25
CA ARG A 190 -17.35 -3.60 -0.62
C ARG A 190 -16.88 -3.19 0.78
N ARG A 191 -16.54 -1.91 0.92
CA ARG A 191 -15.94 -1.35 2.13
C ARG A 191 -16.80 -1.48 3.37
N SER A 192 -18.12 -1.29 3.25
CA SER A 192 -19.06 -1.39 4.37
C SER A 192 -19.04 -2.79 4.99
N SER A 193 -19.18 -3.81 4.16
CA SER A 193 -19.20 -5.22 4.57
C SER A 193 -17.87 -5.61 5.21
N ILE A 194 -16.74 -5.24 4.61
CA ILE A 194 -15.41 -5.57 5.16
C ILE A 194 -15.15 -4.83 6.47
N LYS A 195 -15.44 -3.53 6.53
CA LYS A 195 -15.21 -2.72 7.74
C LYS A 195 -16.07 -3.18 8.91
N SER A 196 -17.30 -3.65 8.65
CA SER A 196 -18.20 -4.16 9.69
C SER A 196 -17.75 -5.53 10.21
N LEU A 197 -17.39 -6.45 9.30
CA LEU A 197 -17.01 -7.81 9.67
C LEU A 197 -15.63 -7.92 10.33
N VAL A 198 -14.66 -7.14 9.87
CA VAL A 198 -13.32 -7.16 10.46
C VAL A 198 -13.36 -6.42 11.78
N ASP A 199 -13.03 -7.09 12.88
CA ASP A 199 -12.77 -6.42 14.16
C ASP A 199 -11.33 -5.89 14.17
N HIS A 200 -10.36 -6.82 14.11
CA HIS A 200 -8.91 -6.57 14.06
C HIS A 200 -8.22 -7.52 13.06
N VAL A 201 -7.08 -7.08 12.53
CA VAL A 201 -6.19 -7.87 11.69
C VAL A 201 -4.78 -7.76 12.26
N MET A 202 -4.20 -8.88 12.68
CA MET A 202 -2.83 -8.97 13.18
C MET A 202 -1.92 -9.49 12.07
N ILE A 203 -0.86 -8.74 11.80
CA ILE A 203 0.12 -9.06 10.76
C ILE A 203 1.37 -9.63 11.42
N HIS A 204 1.65 -10.89 11.12
CA HIS A 204 2.89 -11.56 11.50
C HIS A 204 3.81 -11.69 10.26
N PRO A 205 5.10 -12.01 10.44
CA PRO A 205 6.02 -12.23 9.32
C PRO A 205 5.59 -13.38 8.39
N ASP A 206 4.99 -14.43 8.95
CA ASP A 206 4.67 -15.71 8.31
C ASP A 206 3.17 -15.95 8.11
N ARG A 207 2.30 -15.16 8.77
CA ARG A 207 0.85 -15.35 8.76
C ARG A 207 0.08 -14.05 8.99
N ILE A 208 -1.20 -14.08 8.67
CA ILE A 208 -2.17 -13.06 9.07
C ILE A 208 -3.23 -13.73 9.93
N GLU A 209 -3.60 -13.05 11.02
CA GLU A 209 -4.71 -13.43 11.88
C GLU A 209 -5.84 -12.41 11.75
N LEU A 210 -7.03 -12.90 11.46
CA LEU A 210 -8.25 -12.14 11.29
C LEU A 210 -9.17 -12.40 12.48
N LEU A 211 -9.51 -11.34 13.20
CA LEU A 211 -10.60 -11.35 14.17
C LEU A 211 -11.86 -10.82 13.50
N ILE A 212 -12.86 -11.69 13.38
CA ILE A 212 -14.13 -11.42 12.72
C ILE A 212 -15.18 -11.14 13.80
N SER A 213 -15.89 -10.02 13.71
CA SER A 213 -16.93 -9.65 14.68
C SER A 213 -18.11 -10.63 14.59
N ALA A 214 -18.37 -11.32 15.70
CA ALA A 214 -19.52 -12.22 15.83
C ALA A 214 -20.84 -11.46 15.72
N HIS A 215 -20.91 -10.29 16.36
CA HIS A 215 -22.11 -9.46 16.39
C HIS A 215 -22.45 -8.93 15.00
N ALA A 216 -21.48 -8.36 14.28
CA ALA A 216 -21.70 -7.87 12.93
C ALA A 216 -22.12 -9.00 11.97
N LEU A 217 -21.48 -10.17 12.08
CA LEU A 217 -21.84 -11.30 11.24
C LEU A 217 -23.26 -11.81 11.53
N ALA A 218 -23.64 -11.93 12.80
CA ALA A 218 -24.98 -12.35 13.19
C ALA A 218 -26.06 -11.36 12.70
N GLU A 219 -25.82 -10.06 12.82
CA GLU A 219 -26.69 -9.01 12.30
C GLU A 219 -26.85 -9.12 10.76
N MET A 220 -25.75 -9.30 10.03
CA MET A 220 -25.77 -9.45 8.57
C MET A 220 -26.49 -10.72 8.08
N LEU A 221 -26.56 -11.75 8.93
CA LEU A 221 -27.24 -13.02 8.68
C LEU A 221 -28.67 -13.06 9.23
N ASP A 222 -29.11 -12.03 9.93
CA ASP A 222 -30.40 -11.99 10.64
C ASP A 222 -30.55 -13.19 11.61
N LEU A 223 -29.52 -13.38 12.44
CA LEU A 223 -29.44 -14.45 13.44
C LEU A 223 -29.18 -13.87 14.84
N ASN A 224 -29.64 -14.59 15.85
CA ASN A 224 -29.36 -14.26 17.24
C ASN A 224 -28.13 -15.01 17.74
N LEU A 225 -27.22 -14.30 18.40
CA LEU A 225 -26.12 -14.90 19.15
C LEU A 225 -26.64 -15.46 20.46
N CYS A 226 -26.07 -16.59 20.88
CA CYS A 226 -26.27 -17.06 22.25
C CYS A 226 -25.54 -16.13 23.24
N PRO A 227 -26.01 -16.01 24.50
CA PRO A 227 -25.34 -15.19 25.53
C PRO A 227 -23.87 -15.56 25.74
N ASP A 228 -23.53 -16.85 25.59
CA ASP A 228 -22.17 -17.39 25.74
C ASP A 228 -21.37 -17.45 24.42
N ALA A 229 -21.82 -16.74 23.39
CA ALA A 229 -21.11 -16.65 22.13
C ALA A 229 -19.83 -15.81 22.28
N PRO A 230 -18.73 -16.19 21.62
CA PRO A 230 -17.52 -15.37 21.63
C PRO A 230 -17.78 -14.03 20.90
N ALA A 231 -17.13 -12.96 21.35
CA ALA A 231 -17.24 -11.65 20.69
C ALA A 231 -16.63 -11.65 19.27
N THR A 232 -15.62 -12.49 19.04
CA THR A 232 -14.93 -12.60 17.77
C THR A 232 -14.61 -14.06 17.40
N ILE A 233 -14.51 -14.32 16.10
CA ILE A 233 -13.97 -15.56 15.55
C ILE A 233 -12.56 -15.29 15.05
N ARG A 234 -11.63 -16.19 15.36
CA ARG A 234 -10.27 -16.15 14.85
C ARG A 234 -10.13 -16.99 13.58
N HIS A 235 -9.73 -16.38 12.48
CA HIS A 235 -9.32 -17.05 11.24
C HIS A 235 -7.84 -16.80 10.99
N MET A 236 -7.06 -17.87 10.83
CA MET A 236 -5.62 -17.78 10.59
C MET A 236 -5.32 -18.19 9.15
N ALA A 237 -4.51 -17.40 8.47
CA ALA A 237 -4.07 -17.66 7.11
C ALA A 237 -2.54 -17.56 7.02
N ASN A 238 -1.90 -18.57 6.43
CA ASN A 238 -0.47 -18.55 6.15
C ASN A 238 -0.21 -17.64 4.95
N ILE A 239 -0.02 -16.35 5.26
CA ILE A 239 0.32 -15.32 4.30
C ILE A 239 1.62 -14.68 4.77
N ARG A 240 2.69 -14.94 4.03
CA ARG A 240 4.02 -14.42 4.34
C ARG A 240 4.23 -13.06 3.72
N LEU A 241 4.91 -12.19 4.45
CA LEU A 241 5.40 -10.93 3.91
C LEU A 241 6.73 -11.15 3.20
N THR A 242 6.74 -11.02 1.88
CA THR A 242 7.98 -11.06 1.08
C THR A 242 8.34 -9.65 0.61
N ARG A 243 9.64 -9.40 0.34
CA ARG A 243 10.07 -8.13 -0.26
C ARG A 243 10.26 -8.30 -1.76
N SER A 244 9.52 -7.52 -2.54
CA SER A 244 9.75 -7.35 -3.99
C SER A 244 10.26 -5.94 -4.21
N GLY A 245 11.59 -5.82 -4.40
CA GLY A 245 12.28 -4.53 -4.46
C GLY A 245 12.14 -3.72 -3.16
N HIS A 246 11.55 -2.52 -3.25
CA HIS A 246 11.37 -1.60 -2.10
C HIS A 246 9.99 -1.73 -1.42
N SER A 247 9.16 -2.69 -1.82
CA SER A 247 7.80 -2.86 -1.28
C SER A 247 7.60 -4.26 -0.72
N LEU A 248 6.89 -4.34 0.42
CA LEU A 248 6.39 -5.62 0.94
C LEU A 248 5.27 -6.11 0.03
N ARG A 249 5.23 -7.41 -0.23
CA ARG A 249 4.15 -8.12 -0.89
C ARG A 249 3.66 -9.26 -0.02
N LEU A 250 2.36 -9.52 -0.07
CA LEU A 250 1.74 -10.63 0.64
C LEU A 250 1.72 -11.86 -0.26
N VAL A 251 2.17 -12.99 0.26
CA VAL A 251 2.34 -14.23 -0.49
C VAL A 251 1.68 -15.38 0.25
N ASP A 252 0.85 -16.17 -0.42
CA ASP A 252 0.23 -17.36 0.16
C ASP A 252 1.19 -18.57 0.17
N ASP A 253 0.73 -19.72 0.66
CA ASP A 253 1.53 -20.97 0.73
C ASP A 253 2.09 -21.42 -0.63
N SER A 254 1.55 -20.92 -1.75
CA SER A 254 1.99 -21.28 -3.10
C SER A 254 3.06 -20.33 -3.68
N GLY A 255 3.46 -19.29 -2.96
CA GLY A 255 4.42 -18.31 -3.49
C GLY A 255 3.79 -17.23 -4.37
N ILE A 256 2.46 -17.22 -4.50
CA ILE A 256 1.68 -16.30 -5.34
C ILE A 256 1.16 -15.13 -4.49
N ALA A 257 1.02 -13.94 -5.10
CA ALA A 257 0.48 -12.77 -4.43
C ALA A 257 -0.93 -13.04 -3.85
N ALA A 258 -1.07 -12.90 -2.53
CA ALA A 258 -2.33 -13.12 -1.84
C ALA A 258 -3.40 -12.10 -2.28
N GLY A 259 -4.57 -12.56 -2.73
CA GLY A 259 -5.73 -11.72 -3.02
C GLY A 259 -5.79 -11.04 -4.39
N SER A 260 -4.73 -11.10 -5.22
CA SER A 260 -4.76 -10.56 -6.60
C SER A 260 -4.39 -11.63 -7.62
N ARG A 261 -5.39 -12.34 -8.16
CA ARG A 261 -5.26 -13.17 -9.38
C ARG A 261 -5.19 -12.36 -10.68
N ALA A 262 -5.27 -11.02 -10.60
CA ALA A 262 -5.15 -10.19 -11.78
C ALA A 262 -3.68 -10.11 -12.22
N ALA A 263 -3.41 -10.40 -13.50
CA ALA A 263 -2.08 -10.31 -14.08
C ALA A 263 -1.47 -8.91 -13.91
N ASP A 264 -0.17 -8.84 -13.64
CA ASP A 264 0.54 -7.58 -13.45
C ASP A 264 0.56 -6.79 -14.79
N PRO A 265 -0.09 -5.62 -14.87
CA PRO A 265 -0.18 -4.86 -16.12
C PRO A 265 1.18 -4.41 -16.65
N THR A 266 2.21 -4.34 -15.80
CA THR A 266 3.58 -4.04 -16.19
C THR A 266 4.19 -5.21 -16.95
N LEU A 267 4.03 -6.43 -16.42
CA LEU A 267 4.51 -7.65 -17.07
C LEU A 267 3.78 -7.90 -18.39
N LEU A 268 2.45 -7.70 -18.40
CA LEU A 268 1.65 -7.79 -19.63
C LEU A 268 2.15 -6.84 -20.71
N ARG A 269 2.45 -5.59 -20.34
CA ARG A 269 2.99 -4.60 -21.27
C ARG A 269 4.37 -4.98 -21.79
N LEU A 270 5.24 -5.50 -20.93
CA LEU A 270 6.55 -5.98 -21.33
C LEU A 270 6.45 -7.15 -22.31
N LEU A 271 5.55 -8.13 -22.07
CA LEU A 271 5.30 -9.24 -22.99
C LEU A 271 4.78 -8.75 -24.34
N ALA A 272 3.77 -7.88 -24.35
CA ALA A 272 3.24 -7.33 -25.59
C ALA A 272 4.32 -6.57 -26.40
N GLN A 273 5.10 -5.74 -25.72
CA GLN A 273 6.19 -4.98 -26.32
C GLN A 273 7.31 -5.89 -26.84
N ALA A 274 7.61 -6.98 -26.13
CA ALA A 274 8.60 -7.96 -26.53
C ALA A 274 8.22 -8.65 -27.85
N HIS A 275 6.99 -9.15 -27.96
CA HIS A 275 6.50 -9.78 -29.19
C HIS A 275 6.41 -8.78 -30.35
N GLN A 276 5.98 -7.54 -30.09
CA GLN A 276 5.95 -6.49 -31.11
C GLN A 276 7.35 -6.19 -31.65
N TRP A 277 8.33 -5.95 -30.77
CA TRP A 277 9.70 -5.63 -31.17
C TRP A 277 10.41 -6.81 -31.81
N TRP A 278 10.22 -8.03 -31.29
CA TRP A 278 10.74 -9.23 -31.94
C TRP A 278 10.18 -9.38 -33.35
N GLY A 279 8.88 -9.15 -33.55
CA GLY A 279 8.26 -9.20 -34.88
C GLY A 279 8.83 -8.18 -35.86
N ILE A 280 9.25 -6.99 -35.40
CA ILE A 280 9.93 -5.99 -36.24
C ILE A 280 11.35 -6.44 -36.57
N LEU A 281 12.11 -6.87 -35.56
CA LEU A 281 13.52 -7.26 -35.71
C LEU A 281 13.67 -8.53 -36.57
N SER A 282 12.77 -9.50 -36.44
CA SER A 282 12.83 -10.76 -37.18
C SER A 282 12.57 -10.61 -38.68
N ARG A 283 11.86 -9.55 -39.09
CA ARG A 283 11.68 -9.20 -40.52
C ARG A 283 12.93 -8.59 -41.15
N GLY A 284 13.87 -8.09 -40.35
CA GLY A 284 15.13 -7.51 -40.84
C GLY A 284 15.02 -6.12 -41.47
N GLU A 285 13.83 -5.51 -41.51
CA GLU A 285 13.60 -4.18 -42.11
C GLU A 285 14.16 -3.01 -41.28
N VAL A 286 14.22 -3.20 -39.96
CA VAL A 286 14.66 -2.20 -38.98
C VAL A 286 15.59 -2.88 -38.00
N ASP A 287 16.79 -2.33 -37.81
CA ASP A 287 17.74 -2.81 -36.82
C ASP A 287 17.41 -2.26 -35.41
N ALA A 288 18.03 -2.85 -34.38
CA ALA A 288 17.78 -2.43 -33.00
C ALA A 288 18.14 -0.97 -32.74
N THR A 289 19.13 -0.42 -33.47
CA THR A 289 19.55 0.98 -33.37
C THR A 289 18.47 1.93 -33.87
N ARG A 290 17.93 1.69 -35.06
CA ARG A 290 16.87 2.51 -35.64
C ARG A 290 15.58 2.40 -34.83
N LEU A 291 15.24 1.21 -34.35
CA LEU A 291 14.06 1.00 -33.49
C LEU A 291 14.20 1.76 -32.16
N ALA A 292 15.41 1.81 -31.59
CA ALA A 292 15.72 2.53 -30.36
C ALA A 292 15.53 4.05 -30.54
N ASN A 293 16.06 4.60 -31.63
CA ASN A 293 15.92 6.01 -31.97
C ASN A 293 14.47 6.42 -32.20
N GLN A 294 13.69 5.60 -32.92
CA GLN A 294 12.26 5.85 -33.15
C GLN A 294 11.45 5.82 -31.85
N GLY A 295 11.81 4.94 -30.92
CA GLY A 295 11.13 4.78 -29.63
C GLY A 295 11.63 5.72 -28.52
N GLY A 296 12.70 6.49 -28.74
CA GLY A 296 13.33 7.30 -27.70
C GLY A 296 13.88 6.48 -26.53
N VAL A 297 14.33 5.25 -26.79
CA VAL A 297 14.84 4.30 -25.78
C VAL A 297 16.25 3.84 -26.14
N SER A 298 16.96 3.21 -25.20
CA SER A 298 18.29 2.68 -25.49
C SER A 298 18.24 1.35 -26.25
N VAL A 299 19.27 1.07 -27.06
CA VAL A 299 19.42 -0.23 -27.75
C VAL A 299 19.44 -1.38 -26.75
N SER A 300 20.15 -1.23 -25.63
CA SER A 300 20.19 -2.22 -24.55
C SER A 300 18.79 -2.55 -24.00
N TRP A 301 17.93 -1.54 -23.86
CA TRP A 301 16.55 -1.75 -23.43
C TRP A 301 15.76 -2.56 -24.46
N ILE A 302 15.87 -2.23 -25.75
CA ILE A 302 15.22 -3.01 -26.82
C ILE A 302 15.65 -4.46 -26.79
N THR A 303 16.96 -4.72 -26.76
CA THR A 303 17.48 -6.08 -26.76
C THR A 303 17.01 -6.87 -25.54
N ARG A 304 16.98 -6.25 -24.35
CA ARG A 304 16.52 -6.91 -23.12
C ARG A 304 15.02 -7.23 -23.16
N VAL A 305 14.19 -6.33 -23.69
CA VAL A 305 12.75 -6.56 -23.80
C VAL A 305 12.41 -7.55 -24.90
N ALA A 306 13.00 -7.43 -26.09
CA ALA A 306 12.73 -8.34 -27.22
C ALA A 306 13.00 -9.81 -26.87
N ARG A 307 13.99 -10.06 -26.01
CA ARG A 307 14.29 -11.41 -25.49
C ARG A 307 13.15 -12.06 -24.72
N LEU A 308 12.23 -11.28 -24.15
CA LEU A 308 11.08 -11.83 -23.43
C LEU A 308 10.08 -12.53 -24.37
N ALA A 309 10.15 -12.29 -25.68
CA ALA A 309 9.35 -13.03 -26.67
C ALA A 309 9.71 -14.53 -26.74
N PHE A 310 10.85 -14.93 -26.16
CA PHE A 310 11.32 -16.32 -26.09
C PHE A 310 11.07 -16.98 -24.73
N LEU A 311 10.25 -16.35 -23.88
CA LEU A 311 9.78 -16.97 -22.64
C LEU A 311 9.03 -18.28 -22.94
N SER A 312 9.16 -19.25 -22.05
CA SER A 312 8.45 -20.52 -22.21
C SER A 312 6.94 -20.30 -22.15
N PRO A 313 6.14 -21.09 -22.90
CA PRO A 313 4.69 -20.98 -22.87
C PRO A 313 4.11 -21.04 -21.46
N GLN A 314 4.67 -21.92 -20.60
CA GLN A 314 4.25 -22.06 -19.20
C GLN A 314 4.47 -20.78 -18.38
N VAL A 315 5.60 -20.08 -18.58
CA VAL A 315 5.87 -18.81 -17.88
C VAL A 315 4.94 -17.71 -18.39
N VAL A 316 4.72 -17.64 -19.71
CA VAL A 316 3.78 -16.68 -20.31
C VAL A 316 2.36 -16.93 -19.78
N GLU A 317 1.89 -18.17 -19.78
CA GLU A 317 0.58 -18.56 -19.24
C GLU A 317 0.45 -18.22 -17.76
N ALA A 318 1.49 -18.47 -16.94
CA ALA A 318 1.47 -18.10 -15.54
C ALA A 318 1.38 -16.58 -15.34
N ILE A 319 2.08 -15.78 -16.14
CA ILE A 319 1.99 -14.31 -16.10
C ILE A 319 0.59 -13.85 -16.53
N LEU A 320 0.07 -14.36 -17.66
CA LEU A 320 -1.26 -14.03 -18.18
C LEU A 320 -2.38 -14.41 -17.21
N ALA A 321 -2.25 -15.56 -16.55
CA ALA A 321 -3.21 -16.04 -15.55
C ALA A 321 -3.07 -15.36 -14.17
N GLY A 322 -2.09 -14.46 -13.99
CA GLY A 322 -1.80 -13.83 -12.71
C GLY A 322 -1.33 -14.81 -11.63
N LYS A 323 -0.75 -15.94 -12.04
CA LYS A 323 -0.21 -17.01 -11.18
C LYS A 323 1.32 -17.01 -11.10
N ALA A 324 1.98 -16.03 -11.72
CA ALA A 324 3.43 -15.88 -11.62
C ALA A 324 3.84 -15.60 -10.16
N PRO A 325 4.93 -16.22 -9.65
CA PRO A 325 5.47 -15.93 -8.33
C PRO A 325 5.85 -14.45 -8.17
N THR A 326 5.79 -13.93 -6.94
CA THR A 326 6.13 -12.51 -6.69
C THR A 326 7.62 -12.17 -6.91
N SER A 327 8.48 -13.18 -6.92
CA SER A 327 9.90 -13.08 -7.30
C SER A 327 10.08 -12.82 -8.81
N LEU A 328 9.09 -13.19 -9.64
CA LEU A 328 9.11 -12.97 -11.08
C LEU A 328 8.56 -11.58 -11.44
N ASP A 329 9.34 -10.55 -11.16
CA ASP A 329 9.02 -9.16 -11.52
C ASP A 329 9.74 -8.70 -12.79
N GLY A 330 9.43 -7.49 -13.26
CA GLY A 330 10.06 -6.93 -14.46
C GLY A 330 11.58 -6.76 -14.33
N LYS A 331 12.10 -6.56 -13.12
CA LYS A 331 13.56 -6.47 -12.88
C LYS A 331 14.19 -7.84 -13.06
N ALA A 332 13.59 -8.89 -12.52
CA ALA A 332 14.03 -10.27 -12.67
C ALA A 332 14.03 -10.71 -14.13
N LEU A 333 12.92 -10.49 -14.86
CA LEU A 333 12.81 -10.84 -16.29
C LEU A 333 13.82 -10.11 -17.17
N LEU A 334 14.07 -8.83 -16.88
CA LEU A 334 15.01 -8.03 -17.67
C LEU A 334 16.46 -8.21 -17.23
N ALA A 335 16.75 -8.96 -16.17
CA ALA A 335 18.12 -9.14 -15.69
C ALA A 335 19.00 -9.81 -16.76
N THR A 336 20.29 -9.47 -16.77
CA THR A 336 21.24 -10.09 -17.70
C THR A 336 21.30 -11.59 -17.45
N GLY A 337 21.05 -12.39 -18.49
CA GLY A 337 21.06 -13.85 -18.38
C GLY A 337 19.78 -14.47 -17.80
N ALA A 338 18.72 -13.69 -17.56
CA ALA A 338 17.46 -14.21 -17.04
C ALA A 338 16.81 -15.24 -17.97
N ILE A 339 16.81 -14.98 -19.28
CA ILE A 339 16.22 -15.85 -20.28
C ILE A 339 17.26 -16.87 -20.76
N THR A 340 17.14 -18.12 -20.30
CA THR A 340 17.93 -19.26 -20.77
C THR A 340 17.34 -19.84 -22.05
N PRO A 341 18.12 -20.54 -22.90
CA PRO A 341 17.59 -21.13 -24.14
C PRO A 341 16.60 -22.28 -23.91
N SER A 342 16.67 -22.96 -22.77
CA SER A 342 15.80 -24.11 -22.46
C SER A 342 14.52 -23.67 -21.75
N TRP A 343 13.37 -23.89 -22.39
CA TRP A 343 12.07 -23.60 -21.79
C TRP A 343 11.79 -24.36 -20.49
N ASN A 344 12.25 -25.61 -20.38
CA ASN A 344 12.14 -26.39 -19.15
C ASN A 344 12.92 -25.75 -18.00
N GLU A 345 14.12 -25.23 -18.31
CA GLU A 345 14.93 -24.54 -17.32
C GLU A 345 14.34 -23.17 -16.94
N GLN A 346 13.76 -22.44 -17.91
CA GLN A 346 13.02 -21.22 -17.62
C GLN A 346 11.86 -21.50 -16.67
N ALA A 347 11.00 -22.48 -16.98
CA ALA A 347 9.86 -22.85 -16.14
C ALA A 347 10.30 -23.23 -14.72
N ARG A 348 11.33 -24.07 -14.61
CA ARG A 348 11.90 -24.48 -13.31
C ARG A 348 12.42 -23.29 -12.50
N ARG A 349 13.17 -22.36 -13.10
CA ARG A 349 13.78 -21.23 -12.39
C ARG A 349 12.78 -20.12 -12.06
N MET A 350 11.81 -19.89 -12.93
CA MET A 350 10.92 -18.72 -12.86
C MET A 350 9.59 -19.03 -12.16
N LEU A 351 9.17 -20.29 -12.12
CA LEU A 351 7.91 -20.71 -11.49
C LEU A 351 8.10 -21.48 -10.18
N ALA A 352 9.35 -21.71 -9.75
CA ALA A 352 9.59 -22.33 -8.46
C ALA A 352 9.08 -21.42 -7.32
N PRO A 353 8.33 -21.97 -6.34
CA PRO A 353 7.97 -21.24 -5.14
C PRO A 353 9.24 -20.90 -4.35
N THR A 354 9.36 -19.65 -3.92
CA THR A 354 10.47 -19.14 -3.09
C THR A 354 10.26 -19.42 -1.61
#